data_AF-X8BMU1-F1
#
_entry.id   AF-X8BMU1-F1
#
_cell.length_a   1.000
_cell.length_b   1.000
_cell.length_c   1.000
_cell.angle_alpha   90.00
_cell.angle_beta   90.00
_cell.angle_gamma   90.00
#
_symmetry.space_group_name_H-M   'P 1'
#
loop_
_entity.id
_entity.type
_entity.pdbx_description
1 polymer ?
#
loop_
_entity_poly.entity_id
_entity_poly.type
_entity_poly.pdbx_seq_one_letter_code
_entity_poly.pdbx_strand_id
1 'polypeptide(L)'
;MIEMARKAAAHGEQTVLFIDEVHRFSKTQQDALLSAVENRVVLLVAATTENPSFSVVAPLLSRSLILQLRPLTADDVRTVVQRAIDDPRGLAGRVPVDPTPSSYWCGWPPATRGAR
;
A
#
# COMPACT_ATOMS: atom_id res chain seq x y z
N MET A 1 13.22 -10.64 -11.27
CA MET A 1 11.79 -10.43 -10.97
C MET A 1 10.93 -10.50 -12.23
N ILE A 2 11.07 -9.56 -13.17
CA ILE A 2 10.28 -9.54 -14.42
C ILE A 2 10.44 -10.83 -15.24
N GLU A 3 11.63 -11.42 -15.27
CA GLU A 3 11.87 -12.68 -15.98
C GLU A 3 11.05 -13.86 -15.43
N MET A 4 10.85 -13.92 -14.11
CA MET A 4 9.97 -14.95 -13.52
C MET A 4 8.52 -14.71 -13.88
N ALA A 5 8.08 -13.44 -13.86
CA ALA A 5 6.74 -13.07 -14.29
C ALA A 5 6.48 -13.42 -15.76
N ARG A 6 7.48 -13.28 -16.65
CA ARG A 6 7.37 -13.68 -18.06
C ARG A 6 7.15 -15.18 -18.22
N LYS A 7 7.87 -16.01 -17.46
CA LYS A 7 7.67 -17.46 -17.47
C LYS A 7 6.27 -17.83 -16.96
N ALA A 8 5.84 -17.24 -15.85
CA ALA A 8 4.50 -17.44 -15.31
C ALA A 8 3.40 -17.04 -16.32
N ALA A 9 3.56 -15.88 -16.98
CA ALA A 9 2.63 -15.42 -18.01
C ALA A 9 2.54 -16.37 -19.22
N ALA A 10 3.64 -17.02 -19.61
CA ALA A 10 3.63 -18.05 -20.65
C ALA A 10 2.83 -19.31 -20.25
N HIS A 11 2.68 -19.54 -18.94
CA HIS A 11 1.81 -20.58 -18.38
C HIS A 11 0.39 -20.07 -18.07
N GLY A 12 0.05 -18.84 -18.47
CA GLY A 12 -1.25 -18.21 -18.22
C GLY A 12 -1.44 -17.67 -16.80
N GLU A 13 -0.39 -17.63 -15.98
CA GLU A 13 -0.45 -17.13 -14.62
C GLU A 13 -0.24 -15.62 -14.56
N GLN A 14 -1.18 -14.91 -13.95
CA GLN A 14 -1.07 -13.46 -13.78
C GLN A 14 -0.20 -13.13 -12.56
N THR A 15 0.87 -12.36 -12.77
CA THR A 15 1.75 -11.91 -11.68
C THR A 15 1.35 -10.52 -11.20
N VAL A 16 1.17 -10.33 -9.89
CA VAL A 16 1.04 -9.01 -9.27
C VAL A 16 2.42 -8.55 -8.79
N LEU A 17 2.86 -7.39 -9.26
CA LEU A 17 4.07 -6.74 -8.79
C LEU A 17 3.71 -5.60 -7.85
N PHE A 18 3.95 -5.78 -6.56
CA PHE A 18 3.79 -4.72 -5.57
C PHE A 18 5.10 -3.98 -5.34
N ILE A 19 5.09 -2.65 -5.48
CA ILE A 19 6.23 -1.78 -5.17
C ILE A 19 5.76 -0.75 -4.15
N ASP A 20 6.32 -0.84 -2.95
CA ASP A 20 6.12 0.20 -1.94
C ASP A 20 7.14 1.32 -2.12
N GLU A 21 6.74 2.54 -1.77
CA GLU A 21 7.53 3.76 -1.90
C GLU A 21 8.21 3.92 -3.27
N VAL A 22 7.41 3.85 -4.34
CA VAL A 22 7.90 3.96 -5.73
C VAL A 22 8.67 5.26 -5.99
N HIS A 23 8.49 6.29 -5.16
CA HIS A 23 9.29 7.51 -5.19
C HIS A 23 10.80 7.28 -4.96
N ARG A 24 11.19 6.16 -4.36
CA ARG A 24 12.60 5.77 -4.15
C ARG A 24 13.24 5.14 -5.39
N PHE A 25 12.45 4.78 -6.40
CA PHE A 25 12.97 4.21 -7.64
C PHE A 25 13.47 5.33 -8.54
N SER A 26 14.71 5.18 -9.02
CA SER A 26 15.27 6.06 -10.03
C SER A 26 14.44 6.00 -11.32
N LYS A 27 14.50 7.06 -12.13
CA LYS A 27 13.84 7.12 -13.44
C LYS A 27 14.14 5.88 -14.30
N THR A 28 15.41 5.47 -14.37
CA THR A 28 15.83 4.28 -15.12
C THR A 28 15.16 3.00 -14.61
N GLN A 29 15.02 2.85 -13.29
CA GLN A 29 14.33 1.68 -12.72
C GLN A 29 12.83 1.71 -13.02
N GLN A 30 12.20 2.89 -13.00
CA GLN A 30 10.79 3.04 -13.38
C GLN A 30 10.56 2.76 -14.87
N ASP A 31 11.44 3.27 -15.74
CA ASP A 31 11.39 3.04 -17.18
C ASP A 31 11.57 1.54 -17.50
N ALA A 32 12.40 0.82 -16.74
CA ALA A 32 12.56 -0.62 -16.89
C ALA A 32 11.27 -1.43 -16.58
N LEU A 33 10.30 -0.86 -15.85
CA LEU A 33 9.01 -1.50 -15.58
C LEU A 33 8.03 -1.36 -16.75
N LEU A 34 8.21 -0.36 -17.63
CA LEU A 34 7.23 -0.02 -18.67
C LEU A 34 6.91 -1.21 -19.57
N SER A 35 7.94 -1.88 -20.08
CA SER A 35 7.75 -3.04 -20.96
C SER A 35 6.93 -4.15 -20.28
N ALA A 36 7.10 -4.37 -18.98
CA ALA A 36 6.36 -5.41 -18.25
C ALA A 36 4.90 -5.01 -18.01
N VAL A 37 4.63 -3.73 -17.74
CA VAL A 37 3.28 -3.18 -17.54
C VAL A 37 2.50 -3.15 -18.85
N GLU A 38 3.10 -2.61 -19.92
CA GLU A 38 2.44 -2.45 -21.22
C GLU A 38 2.06 -3.79 -21.85
N ASN A 39 2.93 -4.80 -21.73
CA ASN A 39 2.67 -6.14 -22.23
C ASN A 39 1.85 -7.01 -21.26
N ARG A 40 1.32 -6.42 -20.17
CA ARG A 40 0.56 -7.12 -19.12
C ARG A 40 1.26 -8.35 -18.54
N VAL A 41 2.60 -8.36 -18.56
CA VAL A 41 3.41 -9.38 -17.90
C VAL A 41 3.23 -9.31 -16.39
N VAL A 42 3.03 -8.10 -15.87
CA VAL A 42 2.70 -7.86 -14.47
C VAL A 42 1.52 -6.91 -14.34
N LEU A 43 0.68 -7.15 -13.34
CA LEU A 43 -0.19 -6.12 -12.78
C LEU A 43 0.61 -5.33 -11.75
N LEU A 44 0.99 -4.09 -12.09
CA LEU A 44 1.73 -3.22 -11.18
C LEU A 44 0.77 -2.58 -10.16
N VAL A 45 1.08 -2.76 -8.88
CA VAL A 45 0.48 -2.03 -7.76
C VAL A 45 1.60 -1.26 -7.09
N ALA A 46 1.63 0.06 -7.26
CA ALA A 46 2.66 0.92 -6.70
C ALA A 46 2.06 1.82 -5.62
N ALA A 47 2.75 1.95 -4.48
CA ALA A 47 2.40 2.85 -3.40
C ALA A 47 3.46 3.94 -3.24
N THR A 48 3.04 5.13 -2.82
CA THR A 48 3.93 6.24 -2.49
C THR A 48 3.24 7.18 -1.50
N THR A 49 4.02 7.73 -0.58
CA THR A 49 3.60 8.82 0.31
C THR A 49 3.76 10.21 -0.30
N GLU A 50 4.52 10.33 -1.40
CA GLU A 50 4.72 11.56 -2.14
C GLU A 50 3.65 11.78 -3.22
N ASN A 51 3.51 13.02 -3.71
CA ASN A 51 2.63 13.31 -4.82
C ASN A 51 3.08 12.52 -6.09
N PRO A 52 2.24 11.64 -6.66
CA PRO A 52 2.60 10.77 -7.78
C PRO A 52 3.09 11.54 -9.01
N SER A 53 2.55 12.74 -9.26
CA SER A 53 2.90 13.56 -10.43
C SER A 53 4.36 14.03 -10.42
N PHE A 54 5.04 14.01 -9.27
CA PHE A 54 6.45 14.34 -9.13
C PHE A 54 7.36 13.13 -8.97
N SER A 55 6.86 12.07 -8.35
CA SER A 55 7.64 10.88 -7.96
C SER A 55 7.60 9.74 -8.98
N VAL A 56 6.65 9.76 -9.93
CA VAL A 56 6.45 8.71 -10.93
C VAL A 56 6.59 9.25 -12.35
N VAL A 57 7.26 8.51 -13.23
CA VAL A 57 7.42 8.89 -14.64
C VAL A 57 6.07 8.95 -15.37
N ALA A 58 5.88 9.95 -16.21
CA ALA A 58 4.64 10.18 -16.96
C ALA A 58 4.10 8.95 -17.71
N PRO A 59 4.94 8.09 -18.34
CA PRO A 59 4.45 6.89 -19.02
C PRO A 59 3.79 5.86 -18.09
N LEU A 60 4.26 5.71 -16.85
CA LEU A 60 3.61 4.85 -15.86
C LEU A 60 2.30 5.49 -15.36
N LEU A 61 2.32 6.78 -15.06
CA LEU A 61 1.13 7.51 -14.60
C LEU A 61 -0.02 7.46 -15.59
N SER A 62 0.25 7.67 -16.89
CA SER A 62 -0.80 7.71 -17.91
C SER A 62 -1.50 6.37 -18.13
N ARG A 63 -0.93 5.27 -17.61
CA ARG A 63 -1.46 3.90 -17.71
C ARG A 63 -1.92 3.35 -16.36
N SER A 64 -1.80 4.13 -15.29
CA SER A 64 -2.11 3.72 -13.93
C SER A 64 -3.43 4.32 -13.46
N LEU A 65 -4.19 3.55 -12.69
CA LEU A 65 -5.28 4.10 -11.89
C LEU A 65 -4.69 4.71 -10.61
N ILE A 66 -4.88 6.02 -10.43
CA ILE A 66 -4.39 6.70 -9.23
C ILE A 66 -5.48 6.69 -8.16
N LEU A 67 -5.19 6.04 -7.03
CA LEU A 67 -6.08 5.98 -5.87
C LEU A 67 -5.43 6.73 -4.71
N GLN A 68 -6.12 7.73 -4.18
CA GLN A 68 -5.67 8.44 -2.98
C GLN A 68 -6.24 7.76 -1.73
N LEU A 69 -5.36 7.19 -0.92
CA LEU A 69 -5.71 6.70 0.40
C LEU A 69 -5.80 7.87 1.38
N ARG A 70 -6.76 7.79 2.30
CA ARG A 70 -6.93 8.77 3.37
C ARG A 70 -6.36 8.21 4.68
N PRO A 71 -5.78 9.05 5.55
CA PRO A 71 -5.39 8.63 6.88
C PRO A 71 -6.56 8.00 7.63
N LEU A 72 -6.27 6.97 8.42
CA LEU A 72 -7.24 6.33 9.28
C LEU A 72 -7.68 7.28 10.40
N THR A 73 -8.96 7.26 10.73
CA THR A 73 -9.48 7.93 11.92
C THR A 73 -9.10 7.15 13.19
N ALA A 74 -9.25 7.76 14.36
CA ALA A 74 -9.03 7.07 15.63
C ALA A 74 -9.93 5.82 15.78
N ASP A 75 -11.16 5.87 15.27
CA ASP A 75 -12.10 4.75 15.32
C ASP A 75 -11.73 3.64 14.33
N ASP A 76 -11.19 3.99 13.16
CA ASP A 76 -10.66 3.01 12.22
C ASP A 76 -9.46 2.27 12.83
N VAL A 77 -8.54 3.01 13.48
CA VAL A 77 -7.38 2.42 14.17
C VAL A 77 -7.84 1.50 15.29
N ARG A 78 -8.81 1.93 16.12
CA ARG A 78 -9.41 1.09 17.16
C ARG A 78 -9.97 -0.21 16.59
N THR A 79 -10.65 -0.13 15.46
CA THR A 79 -11.24 -1.29 14.78
C THR A 79 -10.16 -2.27 14.32
N VAL A 80 -9.06 -1.78 13.72
CA VAL A 80 -7.96 -2.61 13.26
C VAL A 80 -7.25 -3.30 14.44
N VAL A 81 -7.01 -2.56 15.53
CA VAL A 81 -6.39 -3.09 16.74
C VAL A 81 -7.27 -4.17 17.38
N GLN A 82 -8.58 -3.94 17.51
CA GLN A 82 -9.51 -4.93 18.05
C GLN A 82 -9.53 -6.21 17.20
N ARG A 83 -9.58 -6.08 15.86
CA ARG A 83 -9.48 -7.23 14.96
C ARG A 83 -8.20 -8.03 15.16
N ALA A 84 -7.05 -7.35 15.33
CA ALA A 84 -5.78 -8.03 15.56
C ALA A 84 -5.73 -8.78 16.91
N ILE A 85 -6.50 -8.32 17.91
CA ILE A 85 -6.59 -8.99 19.21
C ILE A 85 -7.43 -10.27 19.09
N ASP A 86 -8.57 -10.19 18.41
CA ASP A 86 -9.55 -11.27 18.36
C ASP A 86 -9.21 -12.33 17.30
N ASP A 87 -8.54 -11.96 16.21
CA ASP A 87 -8.23 -12.87 15.10
C ASP A 87 -7.24 -13.98 15.52
N PRO A 88 -7.49 -15.25 15.16
CA PRO A 88 -6.57 -16.36 15.40
C PRO A 88 -5.16 -16.18 14.83
N ARG A 89 -5.03 -15.43 13.73
CA ARG A 89 -3.73 -15.06 13.11
C ARG A 89 -3.03 -13.94 13.86
N GLY A 90 -3.76 -13.22 14.71
CA GLY A 90 -3.25 -12.20 15.61
C GLY A 90 -3.03 -12.76 17.02
N LEU A 91 -3.59 -12.09 18.03
CA LEU A 91 -3.36 -12.43 19.43
C LEU A 91 -4.31 -13.50 19.97
N ALA A 92 -5.36 -13.86 19.21
CA ALA A 92 -6.34 -14.88 19.58
C ALA A 92 -6.92 -14.70 21.00
N GLY A 93 -7.21 -13.46 21.40
CA GLY A 93 -7.77 -13.10 22.71
C GLY A 93 -6.83 -13.35 23.91
N ARG A 94 -5.55 -13.66 23.68
CA ARG A 94 -4.58 -13.95 24.77
C ARG A 94 -4.15 -12.71 25.53
N VAL A 95 -4.34 -11.52 24.93
CA VAL A 95 -4.02 -10.26 25.57
C VAL A 95 -5.31 -9.62 26.07
N PRO A 96 -5.47 -9.45 27.40
CA PRO A 96 -6.63 -8.77 27.95
C PRO A 96 -6.57 -7.29 27.54
N VAL A 97 -7.68 -6.80 26.99
CA VAL A 97 -7.83 -5.40 26.58
C VAL A 97 -8.79 -4.75 27.55
N ASP A 98 -8.38 -3.64 28.14
CA ASP A 98 -9.30 -2.83 28.94
C ASP A 98 -10.31 -2.15 27.98
N PRO A 99 -11.63 -2.38 28.14
CA PRO A 99 -12.64 -1.75 27.29
C PRO A 99 -12.77 -0.24 27.50
N THR A 100 -12.11 0.34 28.51
CA THR A 100 -12.25 1.76 28.86
C THR A 100 -11.42 2.66 27.92
N PRO A 101 -12.03 3.54 27.09
CA PRO A 101 -11.28 4.25 26.03
C PRO A 101 -10.40 5.42 26.50
N SER A 102 -10.30 5.73 27.79
CA SER A 102 -10.10 7.14 28.20
C SER A 102 -8.67 7.59 28.50
N SER A 103 -7.71 6.74 28.85
CA SER A 103 -6.40 7.22 29.34
C SER A 103 -5.24 6.97 28.37
N TYR A 104 -5.21 5.82 27.70
CA TYR A 104 -4.07 5.42 26.85
C TYR A 104 -4.01 6.13 25.49
N TRP A 105 -5.17 6.53 24.95
CA TRP A 105 -5.28 7.15 23.62
C TRP A 105 -5.24 8.68 23.65
N CYS A 106 -5.30 9.29 24.85
CA CYS A 106 -5.37 10.74 25.03
C CYS A 106 -4.09 11.48 24.55
N GLY A 107 -2.99 10.75 24.33
CA GLY A 107 -1.75 11.28 23.78
C GLY A 107 -1.59 11.09 22.26
N TRP A 108 -2.49 10.37 21.58
CA TRP A 108 -2.43 10.26 20.13
C TRP A 108 -2.97 11.55 19.52
N PRO A 109 -2.16 12.35 18.79
CA PRO A 109 -2.65 13.58 18.20
C PRO A 109 -3.83 13.26 17.27
N PRO A 110 -4.95 14.01 17.32
CA PRO A 110 -6.01 13.84 16.35
C PRO A 110 -5.38 13.97 14.97
N ALA A 111 -5.67 13.02 14.07
CA ALA A 111 -5.19 13.06 12.70
C ALA A 111 -5.46 14.46 12.15
N THR A 112 -4.41 15.26 12.03
CA THR A 112 -4.54 16.65 11.62
C THR A 112 -5.15 16.60 10.24
N ARG A 113 -6.37 17.14 10.09
CA ARG A 113 -6.92 17.43 8.77
C ARG A 113 -5.90 18.34 8.11
N GLY A 114 -5.14 17.79 7.16
CA GLY A 114 -4.15 18.52 6.38
C GLY A 114 -4.79 19.81 5.89
N ALA A 115 -4.26 20.92 6.36
CA ALA A 115 -4.62 22.24 5.88
C ALA A 115 -3.95 22.43 4.51
N ARG A 116 -4.81 22.55 3.49
CA ARG A 116 -4.55 22.97 2.10
C ARG A 116 -3.82 21.99 1.19
#